data_AF-A0A2E0HZ82-F1
#
_entry.id   AF-A0A2E0HZ82-F1
#
_cell.length_a   1.000
_cell.length_b   1.000
_cell.length_c   1.000
_cell.angle_alpha   90.00
_cell.angle_beta   90.00
_cell.angle_gamma   90.00
#
_symmetry.space_group_name_H-M   'P 1'
#
loop_
_entity.id
_entity.type
_entity.pdbx_description
1 polymer ?
#
loop_
_entity_poly.entity_id
_entity_poly.type
_entity_poly.pdbx_seq_one_letter_code
_entity_poly.pdbx_strand_id
1 'polypeptide(L)'
;MIFFMFFISALLIILLSQFLEKEEENYPLIIVDGKVAPRLSPIFFHTEKSSESECMNCHMSPREILYKEKIFVPSKIPHERRENCKTCHVLEL
;
A
#
# COMPACT_ATOMS: atom_id res chain seq x y z
N MET A 1 -12.04 6.38 -41.59
CA MET A 1 -11.68 7.36 -40.53
C MET A 1 -12.06 6.86 -39.15
N ILE A 2 -13.33 6.53 -38.91
CA ILE A 2 -13.82 6.02 -37.61
C ILE A 2 -13.09 4.73 -37.17
N PHE A 3 -12.95 3.75 -38.07
CA PHE A 3 -12.25 2.49 -37.78
C PHE A 3 -10.78 2.69 -37.38
N PHE A 4 -10.11 3.67 -37.99
CA PHE A 4 -8.72 4.02 -37.70
C PHE A 4 -8.59 4.67 -36.32
N MET A 5 -9.58 5.48 -35.90
CA MET A 5 -9.61 6.06 -34.56
C MET A 5 -9.84 5.00 -33.47
N PHE A 6 -10.70 4.01 -33.71
CA PHE A 6 -10.85 2.88 -32.79
C PHE A 6 -9.56 2.08 -32.63
N PHE A 7 -8.84 1.86 -33.74
CA PHE A 7 -7.57 1.15 -33.71
C PHE A 7 -6.49 1.90 -32.91
N ILE A 8 -6.37 3.22 -33.12
CA ILE A 8 -5.43 4.05 -32.35
C ILE A 8 -5.83 4.08 -30.87
N SER A 9 -7.12 4.22 -30.56
CA SER A 9 -7.59 4.25 -29.17
C SER A 9 -7.30 2.93 -28.45
N ALA A 10 -7.56 1.79 -29.10
CA ALA A 10 -7.25 0.48 -28.52
C ALA A 10 -5.74 0.29 -28.28
N LEU A 11 -4.91 0.71 -29.25
CA LEU A 11 -3.45 0.66 -29.09
C LEU A 11 -2.98 1.55 -27.94
N LEU A 12 -3.56 2.73 -27.78
CA LEU A 12 -3.24 3.65 -26.69
C LEU A 12 -3.60 3.06 -25.32
N ILE A 13 -4.77 2.40 -25.22
CA ILE A 13 -5.24 1.75 -23.98
C ILE A 13 -4.29 0.61 -23.59
N ILE A 14 -3.86 -0.22 -24.55
CA ILE A 14 -2.92 -1.31 -24.31
C ILE A 14 -1.55 -0.78 -23.86
N LEU A 15 -1.08 0.31 -24.48
CA LEU A 15 0.18 0.93 -24.09
C LEU A 15 0.10 1.51 -22.67
N LEU A 16 -1.04 2.12 -22.33
CA LEU A 16 -1.29 2.69 -21.00
C LEU A 16 -1.37 1.61 -19.93
N SER A 17 -2.01 0.47 -20.21
CA SER A 17 -2.11 -0.63 -19.23
C SER A 17 -0.74 -1.22 -18.89
N GLN A 18 0.13 -1.40 -19.88
CA GLN A 18 1.50 -1.87 -19.65
C GLN A 18 2.34 -0.90 -18.80
N PHE A 19 2.08 0.39 -18.93
CA PHE A 19 2.78 1.41 -18.15
C PHE A 19 2.31 1.42 -16.69
N LEU A 20 1.02 1.18 -16.46
CA LEU A 20 0.41 1.12 -15.13
C LEU A 20 0.87 -0.10 -14.32
N GLU A 21 0.93 -1.27 -14.98
CA GLU A 21 1.30 -2.55 -14.33
C GLU A 21 2.75 -2.57 -13.83
N LYS A 22 3.65 -1.85 -14.52
CA LYS A 22 5.09 -1.80 -14.19
C LYS A 22 5.41 -1.06 -12.89
N GLU A 23 4.57 -0.11 -12.44
CA GLU A 23 4.81 0.59 -11.16
C GLU A 23 4.52 -0.30 -9.94
N GLU A 24 3.64 -1.30 -10.08
CA GLU A 24 3.30 -2.22 -8.99
C GLU A 24 4.44 -3.22 -8.74
N GLU A 25 5.08 -3.72 -9.80
CA GLU A 25 6.14 -4.74 -9.73
C GLU A 25 7.43 -4.28 -9.03
N ASN A 26 7.68 -2.96 -8.93
CA ASN A 26 8.91 -2.44 -8.31
C ASN A 26 8.86 -2.38 -6.76
N TYR A 27 7.84 -2.96 -6.13
CA TYR A 27 7.85 -3.15 -4.67
C TYR A 27 8.86 -4.23 -4.28
N PRO A 28 9.87 -3.94 -3.43
CA PRO A 28 10.72 -5.00 -2.91
C PRO A 28 9.84 -5.93 -2.06
N LEU A 29 9.69 -7.18 -2.51
CA LEU A 29 9.00 -8.23 -1.76
C LEU A 29 9.81 -8.59 -0.51
N ILE A 30 9.53 -7.89 0.59
CA ILE A 30 10.13 -8.19 1.88
C ILE A 30 9.25 -9.22 2.58
N ILE A 31 9.79 -10.43 2.77
CA ILE A 31 9.09 -11.55 3.38
C ILE A 31 9.55 -11.70 4.84
N VAL A 32 8.58 -11.65 5.74
CA VAL A 32 8.75 -11.86 7.18
C VAL A 32 7.95 -13.10 7.57
N ASP A 33 8.63 -14.17 7.96
CA ASP A 33 8.02 -15.44 8.39
C ASP A 33 7.00 -16.00 7.37
N GLY A 34 7.37 -15.92 6.08
CA GLY A 34 6.54 -16.37 4.96
C GLY A 34 5.40 -15.41 4.58
N LYS A 35 5.28 -14.25 5.23
CA LYS A 35 4.27 -13.22 4.91
C LYS A 35 4.92 -12.01 4.25
N VAL A 36 4.33 -11.53 3.17
CA VAL A 36 4.78 -10.30 2.49
C VAL A 36 4.41 -9.10 3.34
N ALA A 37 5.36 -8.20 3.58
CA ALA A 37 5.10 -6.93 4.25
C ALA A 37 4.22 -6.04 3.36
N PRO A 38 2.99 -5.67 3.77
CA PRO A 38 2.13 -4.80 2.97
C PRO A 38 2.71 -3.39 2.85
N ARG A 39 2.43 -2.76 1.71
CA ARG A 39 2.61 -1.31 1.53
C ARG A 39 1.74 -0.55 2.53
N LEU A 40 2.26 0.57 3.03
CA LEU A 40 1.49 1.47 3.87
C LEU A 40 0.58 2.30 2.97
N SER A 41 -0.73 2.19 3.19
CA SER A 41 -1.70 3.02 2.48
C SER A 41 -1.41 4.52 2.72
N PRO A 42 -1.70 5.41 1.76
CA PRO A 42 -1.35 6.83 1.83
C PRO A 42 -2.31 7.64 2.73
N ILE A 43 -2.83 7.01 3.78
CA ILE A 43 -3.67 7.67 4.78
C ILE A 43 -2.83 8.54 5.71
N PHE A 44 -3.44 9.60 6.24
CA PHE A 44 -2.82 10.55 7.16
C PHE A 44 -2.03 9.89 8.31
N PHE A 45 -2.52 8.76 8.81
CA PHE A 45 -1.86 8.02 9.88
C PHE A 45 -0.50 7.45 9.49
N HIS A 46 -0.31 7.00 8.25
CA HIS A 46 0.96 6.43 7.79
C HIS A 46 1.93 7.50 7.27
N THR A 47 1.40 8.61 6.75
CA THR A 47 2.22 9.71 6.21
C THR A 47 2.77 10.61 7.31
N GLU A 48 1.97 10.99 8.31
CA GLU A 48 2.39 11.92 9.36
C GLU A 48 2.85 11.22 10.64
N LYS A 49 2.21 10.11 11.03
CA LYS A 49 2.51 9.38 12.27
C LYS A 49 3.29 8.11 12.02
N SER A 50 4.53 8.30 11.58
CA SER A 50 5.36 7.23 11.04
C SER A 50 6.43 6.71 12.01
N SER A 51 6.39 7.09 13.29
CA SER A 51 7.31 6.52 14.28
C SER A 51 6.90 5.09 14.68
N GLU A 52 7.88 4.29 15.13
CA GLU A 52 7.65 2.91 15.57
C GLU A 52 6.57 2.82 16.67
N SER A 53 6.63 3.71 17.67
CA SER A 53 5.64 3.76 18.75
C SER A 53 4.24 4.11 18.26
N GLU A 54 4.13 4.99 17.26
CA GLU A 54 2.85 5.35 16.65
C GLU A 54 2.26 4.22 15.80
N CYS A 55 3.08 3.48 15.05
CA CYS A 55 2.65 2.27 14.36
C CYS A 55 2.07 1.27 15.35
N MET A 56 2.80 1.03 16.45
CA MET A 56 2.41 0.07 17.47
C MET A 56 1.12 0.47 18.19
N ASN A 57 0.85 1.77 18.37
CA ASN A 57 -0.42 2.22 18.93
C ASN A 57 -1.61 1.60 18.18
N CYS A 58 -1.55 1.52 16.86
CA CYS A 58 -2.63 1.01 16.02
C CYS A 58 -2.56 -0.50 15.75
N HIS A 59 -1.37 -1.08 15.67
CA HIS A 59 -1.17 -2.44 15.16
C HIS A 59 -0.92 -3.52 16.23
N MET A 60 -0.76 -3.14 17.51
CA MET A 60 -0.59 -4.11 18.61
C MET A 60 -1.82 -4.97 18.86
N SER A 61 -3.02 -4.42 18.66
CA SER A 61 -4.29 -5.09 18.90
C SER A 61 -5.35 -4.62 17.91
N PRO A 62 -6.30 -5.49 17.52
CA PRO A 62 -7.46 -5.06 16.72
C PRO A 62 -8.22 -3.99 17.48
N ARG A 63 -8.40 -2.83 16.85
CA ARG A 63 -9.20 -1.72 17.39
C ARG A 63 -9.76 -0.88 16.27
N GLU A 64 -10.89 -0.24 16.52
CA GLU A 64 -11.45 0.75 15.61
C GLU A 64 -10.88 2.13 15.91
N ILE A 65 -10.60 2.89 14.86
CA ILE A 65 -10.09 4.26 14.94
C ILE A 65 -11.06 5.16 14.17
N LEU A 66 -11.66 6.13 14.87
CA LEU A 66 -12.48 7.15 14.23
C LEU A 66 -11.60 8.35 13.84
N TYR A 67 -11.63 8.72 12.56
CA TYR A 67 -10.96 9.92 12.07
C TYR A 67 -11.73 10.54 10.92
N LYS A 68 -12.04 11.84 11.06
CA LYS A 68 -12.86 12.60 10.11
C LYS A 68 -14.10 11.83 9.67
N GLU A 69 -14.85 11.33 10.65
CA GLU A 69 -16.11 10.58 10.46
C GLU A 69 -15.97 9.23 9.73
N LYS A 70 -14.74 8.77 9.48
CA LYS A 70 -14.45 7.43 8.94
C LYS A 70 -13.90 6.51 10.02
N ILE A 71 -14.35 5.26 9.99
CA ILE A 71 -13.84 4.19 10.86
C ILE A 71 -12.75 3.44 10.10
N PHE A 72 -11.59 3.31 10.72
CA PHE A 72 -10.46 2.53 10.24
C PHE A 72 -10.23 1.35 11.18
N VAL A 73 -9.96 0.18 10.61
CA VAL A 73 -9.65 -1.05 11.35
C VAL A 73 -8.24 -1.52 10.98
N PRO A 74 -7.19 -1.02 11.65
CA PRO A 74 -5.84 -1.51 11.45
C PRO A 74 -5.73 -3.01 11.74
N SER A 75 -5.01 -3.72 10.88
CA SER A 75 -4.72 -5.14 11.07
C SER A 75 -3.71 -5.35 12.19
N LYS A 76 -3.89 -6.39 13.00
CA LYS A 76 -2.89 -6.80 14.01
C LYS A 76 -1.62 -7.33 13.33
N ILE A 77 -0.45 -7.05 13.92
CA ILE A 77 0.82 -7.62 13.46
C ILE A 77 0.77 -9.16 13.54
N PRO A 78 1.03 -9.89 12.43
CA PRO A 78 0.81 -11.32 12.33
C PRO A 78 2.09 -12.16 12.57
N HIS A 79 3.13 -11.56 13.13
CA HIS A 79 4.44 -12.12 13.42
C HIS A 79 4.98 -11.56 14.75
N GLU A 80 6.11 -12.06 15.23
CA GLU A 80 6.77 -11.50 16.42
C GLU A 80 7.19 -10.05 16.20
N ARG A 81 7.22 -9.25 17.27
CA ARG A 81 7.57 -7.83 17.18
C ARG A 81 8.98 -7.67 16.59
N ARG A 82 9.10 -6.83 15.57
CA ARG A 82 10.37 -6.39 14.99
C ARG A 82 10.44 -4.87 15.08
N GLU A 83 11.64 -4.34 15.18
CA GLU A 83 11.86 -2.89 15.19
C GLU A 83 11.99 -2.35 13.75
N ASN A 84 11.79 -1.05 13.58
CA ASN A 84 11.97 -0.31 12.34
C ASN A 84 10.99 -0.75 11.24
N CYS A 85 9.68 -0.57 11.49
CA CYS A 85 8.60 -0.89 10.56
C CYS A 85 8.88 -0.42 9.12
N LYS A 86 9.46 0.77 8.94
CA LYS A 86 9.79 1.36 7.62
C LYS A 86 10.81 0.58 6.80
N THR A 87 11.57 -0.31 7.42
CA THR A 87 12.52 -1.19 6.71
C THR A 87 11.76 -2.14 5.79
N CYS A 88 10.58 -2.59 6.23
CA CYS A 88 9.77 -3.59 5.52
C CYS A 88 8.51 -2.99 4.90
N HIS A 89 8.00 -1.89 5.46
CA HIS A 89 6.74 -1.27 5.08
C HIS A 89 7.00 0.08 4.39
N VAL A 90 6.91 0.11 3.06
CA VAL A 90 7.08 1.33 2.27
C VAL A 90 5.72 1.98 2.01
N LEU A 91 5.68 3.31 2.01
CA LEU A 91 4.49 4.06 1.61
C LEU A 91 4.13 3.75 0.15
N GLU A 92 2.87 3.47 -0.10
CA GLU A 92 2.32 3.45 -1.46
C GLU A 92 2.38 4.87 -2.04
N LEU A 93 3.06 5.01 -3.18
CA LEU A 93 3.22 6.27 -3.92
C LEU A 93 1.99 6.54 -4.79
#